data_AF-M1ZQ75-F1
#
_entry.id   AF-M1ZQ75-F1
#
_cell.length_a   1.000
_cell.length_b   1.000
_cell.length_c   1.000
_cell.angle_alpha   90.00
_cell.angle_beta   90.00
_cell.angle_gamma   90.00
#
_symmetry.space_group_name_H-M   'P 1'
#
loop_
_entity.id
_entity.type
_entity.pdbx_description
1 polymer ?
#
loop_
_entity_poly.entity_id
_entity_poly.type
_entity_poly.pdbx_seq_one_letter_code
_entity_poly.pdbx_strand_id
1 'polypeptide(L)'
;GSRFAIGICIIVVIIAYLFFFLFGFKIWGLILGIILLDLGVQSCNVSNQARVHSLNEKTRNRLNTVYMVSFFLGGALGSFLGSYSYSHFGWYGVCTFGMATQIIAIIIHKVEKKHKMY
;
A
#
# COMPACT_ATOMS: atom_id res chain seq x y z
N GLY A 1 8.52 -16.70 0.84
CA GLY A 1 9.51 -15.66 1.19
C GLY A 1 8.83 -14.31 1.30
N SER A 2 9.30 -13.43 2.19
CA SER A 2 8.68 -12.12 2.51
C SER A 2 8.36 -11.24 1.29
N ARG A 3 9.13 -11.37 0.20
CA ARG A 3 8.89 -10.64 -1.06
C ARG A 3 7.64 -11.11 -1.81
N PHE A 4 7.41 -12.42 -1.86
CA PHE A 4 6.23 -12.99 -2.53
C PHE A 4 4.95 -12.58 -1.79
N ALA A 5 5.01 -12.52 -0.46
CA ALA A 5 3.91 -12.03 0.37
C ALA A 5 3.56 -10.57 0.03
N ILE A 6 4.56 -9.68 -0.10
CA ILE A 6 4.33 -8.27 -0.49
C ILE A 6 3.66 -8.17 -1.87
N GLY A 7 4.09 -8.98 -2.84
CA GLY A 7 3.46 -9.01 -4.17
C GLY A 7 1.98 -9.38 -4.12
N ILE A 8 1.62 -10.39 -3.32
CA ILE A 8 0.21 -10.77 -3.09
C ILE A 8 -0.56 -9.63 -2.42
N CYS A 9 0.01 -8.99 -1.40
CA CYS A 9 -0.63 -7.88 -0.70
C CYS A 9 -0.97 -6.73 -1.64
N ILE A 10 -0.04 -6.38 -2.54
CA ILE A 10 -0.26 -5.34 -3.55
C ILE A 10 -1.45 -5.70 -4.45
N ILE A 11 -1.54 -6.95 -4.92
CA ILE A 11 -2.66 -7.42 -5.75
C ILE A 11 -3.98 -7.36 -4.99
N VAL A 12 -4.00 -7.78 -3.72
CA VAL A 12 -5.20 -7.73 -2.87
C VAL A 12 -5.70 -6.28 -2.72
N VAL A 13 -4.81 -5.32 -2.51
CA VAL A 13 -5.17 -3.90 -2.43
C VAL A 13 -5.69 -3.37 -3.77
N ILE A 14 -5.13 -3.80 -4.91
CA ILE A 14 -5.67 -3.43 -6.23
C ILE A 14 -7.10 -3.96 -6.40
N ILE A 15 -7.35 -5.20 -5.99
CA ILE A 15 -8.70 -5.79 -6.03
C ILE A 15 -9.65 -5.00 -5.13
N ALA A 16 -9.22 -4.59 -3.94
CA ALA A 16 -10.01 -3.76 -3.05
C ALA A 16 -10.41 -2.42 -3.71
N TYR A 17 -9.47 -1.70 -4.32
CA TYR A 17 -9.77 -0.45 -5.04
C TYR A 17 -10.64 -0.67 -6.27
N LEU A 18 -10.51 -1.80 -6.95
CA LEU A 18 -11.40 -2.16 -8.06
C LEU A 18 -12.83 -2.43 -7.58
N PHE A 19 -13.00 -3.06 -6.42
CA PHE A 19 -14.29 -3.21 -5.75
C PHE A 19 -14.89 -1.86 -5.34
N PHE A 20 -14.09 -0.95 -4.78
CA PHE A 20 -14.55 0.40 -4.46
C PHE A 20 -14.95 1.20 -5.70
N PHE A 21 -14.23 1.02 -6.81
CA PHE A 21 -14.54 1.69 -8.07
C PHE A 21 -15.88 1.20 -8.66
N LEU A 22 -16.10 -0.12 -8.71
CA LEU A 22 -17.28 -0.71 -9.35
C LEU A 22 -18.52 -0.71 -8.44
N PHE A 23 -18.34 -0.99 -7.15
CA PHE A 23 -19.43 -1.23 -6.20
C PHE A 23 -19.46 -0.22 -5.04
N GLY A 24 -18.71 0.88 -5.10
CA GLY A 24 -18.62 1.87 -4.03
C GLY A 24 -19.93 2.58 -3.66
N PHE A 25 -20.94 2.53 -4.53
CA PHE A 25 -22.28 3.06 -4.26
C PHE A 25 -23.22 2.03 -3.61
N LYS A 26 -22.74 0.81 -3.33
CA LYS A 26 -23.48 -0.25 -2.65
C LYS A 26 -22.78 -0.59 -1.33
N ILE A 27 -23.54 -0.68 -0.25
CA ILE A 27 -22.98 -0.91 1.09
C ILE A 27 -22.19 -2.23 1.19
N TRP A 28 -22.68 -3.29 0.52
CA TRP A 28 -21.98 -4.57 0.44
C TRP A 28 -20.64 -4.47 -0.30
N GLY A 29 -20.55 -3.64 -1.33
CA GLY A 29 -19.31 -3.38 -2.07
C GLY A 29 -18.28 -2.66 -1.21
N LEU A 30 -18.72 -1.68 -0.42
CA LEU A 30 -17.88 -0.98 0.55
C LEU A 30 -17.36 -1.93 1.65
N ILE A 31 -18.22 -2.81 2.18
CA ILE A 31 -17.84 -3.80 3.20
C ILE A 31 -16.77 -4.76 2.66
N LEU A 32 -16.99 -5.34 1.47
CA LEU A 32 -16.00 -6.23 0.87
C LEU A 32 -14.70 -5.51 0.55
N GLY A 33 -14.78 -4.30 -0.02
CA GLY A 33 -13.62 -3.48 -0.35
C GLY A 33 -12.78 -3.15 0.88
N ILE A 34 -13.39 -2.73 2.01
CA ILE A 34 -12.65 -2.34 3.21
C ILE A 34 -11.97 -3.54 3.87
N ILE A 35 -12.62 -4.71 3.87
CA ILE A 35 -12.03 -5.95 4.40
C ILE A 35 -10.81 -6.35 3.57
N LEU A 36 -10.93 -6.34 2.25
CA LEU A 36 -9.80 -6.67 1.36
C LEU A 36 -8.67 -5.65 1.51
N LEU A 37 -9.01 -4.37 1.62
CA LEU A 37 -8.02 -3.30 1.80
C LEU A 37 -7.24 -3.50 3.10
N ASP A 38 -7.93 -3.72 4.22
CA ASP A 38 -7.30 -3.90 5.54
C ASP A 38 -6.39 -5.14 5.55
N LEU A 39 -6.89 -6.28 5.05
CA LEU A 39 -6.09 -7.50 4.94
C LEU A 39 -4.82 -7.29 4.12
N GLY A 40 -4.93 -6.60 2.98
CA GLY A 40 -3.79 -6.32 2.10
C GLY A 40 -2.76 -5.40 2.77
N VAL A 41 -3.21 -4.29 3.36
CA VAL A 41 -2.34 -3.30 4.00
C VAL A 41 -1.65 -3.89 5.23
N GLN A 42 -2.39 -4.56 6.11
CA GLN A 42 -1.85 -5.12 7.35
C GLN A 42 -0.88 -6.25 7.07
N SER A 43 -1.20 -7.16 6.13
CA SER A 43 -0.28 -8.21 5.70
C SER A 43 1.01 -7.65 5.09
N CYS A 44 0.90 -6.55 4.34
CA CYS A 44 2.06 -5.86 3.78
C CYS A 44 2.93 -5.24 4.88
N ASN A 45 2.32 -4.57 5.87
CA ASN A 45 3.02 -3.96 6.99
C ASN A 45 3.78 -5.01 7.83
N VAL A 46 3.11 -6.13 8.16
CA VAL A 46 3.74 -7.25 8.87
C VAL A 46 4.90 -7.83 8.07
N SER A 47 4.73 -8.03 6.76
CA SER A 47 5.81 -8.53 5.88
C SER A 47 7.00 -7.58 5.79
N ASN A 48 6.75 -6.28 5.76
CA ASN A 48 7.79 -5.25 5.77
C ASN A 48 8.52 -5.19 7.12
N GLN A 49 7.80 -5.22 8.22
CA GLN A 49 8.41 -5.23 9.56
C GLN A 49 9.23 -6.49 9.78
N ALA A 50 8.73 -7.68 9.43
CA ALA A 50 9.48 -8.92 9.53
C ALA A 50 10.83 -8.86 8.77
N ARG A 51 10.84 -8.19 7.61
CA ARG A 51 12.06 -7.96 6.83
C ARG A 51 13.03 -7.00 7.53
N VAL A 52 12.55 -5.92 8.15
CA VAL A 52 13.38 -5.00 8.95
C VAL A 52 13.95 -5.71 10.18
N HIS A 53 13.14 -6.53 10.87
CA HIS A 53 13.56 -7.29 12.05
C HIS A 53 14.57 -8.41 11.74
N SER A 54 14.64 -8.90 10.51
CA SER A 54 15.62 -9.91 10.09
C SER A 54 17.07 -9.39 9.94
N LEU A 55 17.30 -8.09 10.16
CA LEU A 55 18.60 -7.44 10.03
C LEU A 55 19.31 -7.30 11.40
N ASN A 56 20.65 -7.26 11.39
CA ASN A 56 21.47 -7.06 12.59
C ASN A 56 21.05 -5.79 13.36
N GLU A 57 21.13 -5.83 14.70
CA GLU A 57 20.59 -4.79 15.59
C GLU A 57 21.05 -3.36 15.26
N LYS A 58 22.32 -3.20 14.89
CA LYS A 58 22.91 -1.89 14.55
C LYS A 58 22.28 -1.26 13.31
N THR A 59 21.91 -2.08 12.33
CA THR A 59 21.24 -1.66 11.09
C THR A 59 19.72 -1.52 11.29
N ARG A 60 19.13 -2.37 12.14
CA ARG A 60 17.70 -2.37 12.48
C ARG A 60 17.22 -1.02 13.01
N ASN A 61 17.96 -0.40 13.94
CA ASN A 61 17.54 0.86 14.56
C ASN A 61 17.43 2.01 13.52
N ARG A 62 18.47 2.17 12.67
CA ARG A 62 18.45 3.18 11.59
C ARG A 62 17.32 2.95 10.60
N LEU A 63 17.13 1.70 10.16
CA LEU A 63 16.08 1.38 9.19
C LEU A 63 14.68 1.53 9.77
N ASN A 64 14.47 1.24 11.05
CA ASN A 64 13.18 1.43 11.70
C ASN A 64 12.77 2.91 11.72
N THR A 65 13.71 3.81 12.05
CA THR A 65 13.45 5.26 11.98
C THR A 65 13.13 5.71 10.57
N VAL A 66 13.93 5.29 9.57
CA VAL A 66 13.66 5.63 8.15
C VAL A 66 12.31 5.08 7.69
N TYR A 67 11.94 3.86 8.12
CA TYR A 67 10.66 3.23 7.82
C TYR A 67 9.50 4.05 8.40
N MET A 68 9.55 4.42 9.68
CA MET A 68 8.51 5.24 10.30
C MET A 68 8.40 6.62 9.66
N VAL A 69 9.51 7.30 9.39
CA VAL A 69 9.49 8.61 8.70
C VAL A 69 8.84 8.49 7.33
N SER A 70 9.19 7.45 6.56
CA SER A 70 8.58 7.19 5.25
C SER A 70 7.08 6.89 5.36
N PHE A 71 6.68 6.13 6.38
CA PHE A 71 5.28 5.79 6.66
C PHE A 71 4.46 7.04 6.99
N PHE A 72 4.96 7.90 7.90
CA PHE A 72 4.30 9.16 8.24
C PHE A 72 4.22 10.13 7.06
N LEU A 73 5.31 10.26 6.30
CA LEU A 73 5.34 11.12 5.11
C LEU A 73 4.34 10.63 4.06
N GLY A 74 4.29 9.32 3.81
CA GLY A 74 3.31 8.69 2.94
C GLY A 74 1.88 8.89 3.44
N GLY A 75 1.63 8.77 4.74
CA GLY A 75 0.32 9.02 5.35
C GLY A 75 -0.15 10.47 5.25
N ALA A 76 0.77 11.43 5.43
CA ALA A 76 0.48 12.85 5.27
C ALA A 76 0.15 13.20 3.80
N LEU A 77 1.01 12.77 2.86
CA LEU A 77 0.77 12.96 1.42
C LEU A 77 -0.52 12.26 0.97
N GLY A 78 -0.77 11.04 1.44
CA GLY A 78 -1.96 10.27 1.14
C GLY A 78 -3.24 10.94 1.65
N SER A 79 -3.22 11.48 2.87
CA SER A 79 -4.36 12.22 3.43
C SER A 79 -4.66 13.50 2.66
N PHE A 80 -3.62 14.26 2.30
CA PHE A 80 -3.76 15.47 1.49
C PHE A 80 -4.32 15.16 0.10
N LEU A 81 -3.69 14.22 -0.61
CA LEU A 81 -4.09 13.85 -1.96
C LEU A 81 -5.45 13.15 -2.00
N GLY A 82 -5.78 12.36 -0.97
CA GLY A 82 -7.10 11.75 -0.81
C GLY A 82 -8.21 12.78 -0.64
N SER A 83 -7.99 13.76 0.26
CA SER A 83 -8.94 14.87 0.48
C SER A 83 -9.08 15.73 -0.76
N TYR A 84 -7.97 16.07 -1.42
CA TYR A 84 -7.96 16.83 -2.67
C TYR A 84 -8.71 16.10 -3.79
N SER A 85 -8.43 14.79 -3.97
CA SER A 85 -9.07 13.97 -5.00
C SER A 85 -10.58 13.84 -4.77
N TYR A 86 -11.01 13.68 -3.52
CA TYR A 86 -12.43 13.64 -3.18
C TYR A 86 -13.13 14.98 -3.47
N SER A 87 -12.48 16.09 -3.13
CA SER A 87 -13.05 17.43 -3.34
C SER A 87 -13.23 17.80 -4.82
N HIS A 88 -12.33 17.35 -5.70
CA HIS A 88 -12.36 17.71 -7.14
C HIS A 88 -13.01 16.65 -8.04
N PHE A 89 -12.85 15.37 -7.71
CA PHE A 89 -13.23 14.24 -8.57
C PHE A 89 -14.17 13.24 -7.86
N GLY A 90 -14.59 13.55 -6.64
CA GLY A 90 -15.50 12.73 -5.85
C GLY A 90 -14.94 11.34 -5.51
N TRP A 91 -15.85 10.39 -5.33
CA TRP A 91 -15.52 9.00 -4.97
C TRP A 91 -14.58 8.32 -5.97
N TYR A 92 -14.84 8.51 -7.27
CA TYR A 92 -14.01 7.92 -8.32
C TYR A 92 -12.58 8.44 -8.26
N GLY A 93 -12.39 9.74 -8.00
CA GLY A 93 -11.06 10.33 -7.81
C GLY A 93 -10.23 9.63 -6.73
N VAL A 94 -10.84 9.36 -5.58
CA VAL A 94 -10.18 8.65 -4.47
C VAL A 94 -9.79 7.23 -4.90
N CYS A 95 -10.68 6.52 -5.60
CA CYS A 95 -10.41 5.18 -6.09
C CYS A 95 -9.27 5.16 -7.11
N THR A 96 -9.26 6.09 -8.06
CA THR A 96 -8.19 6.19 -9.07
C THR A 96 -6.86 6.55 -8.44
N PHE A 97 -6.85 7.46 -7.46
CA PHE A 97 -5.65 7.80 -6.71
C PHE A 97 -5.09 6.60 -5.95
N GLY A 98 -5.94 5.83 -5.28
CA GLY A 98 -5.55 4.59 -4.61
C GLY A 98 -5.02 3.51 -5.55
N MET A 99 -5.55 3.41 -6.77
CA MET A 99 -4.95 2.55 -7.80
C MET A 99 -3.58 3.06 -8.25
N ALA A 100 -3.41 4.37 -8.40
CA ALA A 100 -2.14 4.98 -8.81
C ALA A 100 -1.02 4.73 -7.81
N THR A 101 -1.29 4.83 -6.50
CA THR A 101 -0.30 4.50 -5.45
C THR A 101 0.11 3.03 -5.52
N GLN A 102 -0.81 2.14 -5.89
CA GLN A 102 -0.54 0.72 -6.07
C GLN A 102 0.30 0.42 -7.31
N ILE A 103 0.14 1.18 -8.40
CA ILE A 103 1.04 1.12 -9.56
C ILE A 103 2.46 1.51 -9.16
N ILE A 104 2.62 2.59 -8.37
CA ILE A 104 3.93 3.00 -7.84
C ILE A 104 4.54 1.88 -7.00
N ALA A 105 3.75 1.24 -6.12
CA ALA A 105 4.21 0.11 -5.32
C ALA A 105 4.71 -1.07 -6.19
N ILE A 106 4.00 -1.41 -7.29
CA ILE A 106 4.45 -2.42 -8.25
C ILE A 106 5.77 -2.04 -8.90
N ILE A 107 5.91 -0.78 -9.34
CA ILE A 107 7.14 -0.30 -9.99
C ILE A 107 8.33 -0.45 -9.03
N ILE A 108 8.19 0.04 -7.79
CA ILE A 108 9.23 -0.07 -6.76
C ILE A 108 9.57 -1.55 -6.49
N HIS A 109 8.55 -2.40 -6.34
CA HIS A 109 8.74 -3.83 -6.12
C HIS A 109 9.52 -4.50 -7.27
N LYS A 110 9.26 -4.10 -8.53
CA LYS A 110 9.96 -4.59 -9.72
C LYS A 110 11.39 -4.04 -9.82
N VAL A 111 11.60 -2.75 -9.54
CA VAL A 111 12.94 -2.12 -9.57
C VAL A 111 13.87 -2.79 -8.55
N GLU A 112 13.36 -3.08 -7.35
CA GLU A 112 14.11 -3.79 -6.32
C GLU A 112 14.40 -5.25 -6.70
N LYS A 113 13.60 -5.87 -7.57
CA LYS A 113 13.92 -7.19 -8.16
C LYS A 113 15.11 -7.08 -9.11
N LYS A 114 15.14 -6.05 -9.94
CA LYS A 114 16.20 -5.82 -10.94
C LYS A 114 17.55 -5.51 -10.29
N HIS A 115 17.59 -4.73 -9.21
CA HIS A 115 18.85 -4.33 -8.57
C HIS A 115 19.58 -5.46 -7.82
N LYS A 116 18.91 -6.58 -7.52
CA LYS A 116 19.52 -7.76 -6.86
C LYS A 116 20.03 -8.82 -7.85
N MET A 117 19.82 -8.61 -9.16
CA MET A 117 20.25 -9.51 -10.23
C MET A 117 21.55 -9.05 -10.92
N TYR A 118 22.10 -7.90 -10.50
CA TYR A 118 23.44 -7.40 -10.86
C TYR A 118 24.28 -7.35 -9.59
#